data_AF-A0A9E0TKH6-F1
#
_entry.id   AF-A0A9E0TKH6-F1
#
_cell.length_a   1.000
_cell.length_b   1.000
_cell.length_c   1.000
_cell.angle_alpha   90.00
_cell.angle_beta   90.00
_cell.angle_gamma   90.00
#
_symmetry.space_group_name_H-M   'P 1'
#
loop_
_entity.id
_entity.type
_entity.pdbx_description
1 polymer ?
#
loop_
_entity_poly.entity_id
_entity_poly.type
_entity_poly.pdbx_seq_one_letter_code
_entity_poly.pdbx_strand_id
1 'polypeptide(L)' 'MESSAPAPTEATRAFQEFCALVVQDQTLFDALRAEFDVYSFRRAVVAAGLARGFSFTEEEVRAGLLTARQTWRDRLNP' A
#
# COMPACT_ATOMS: atom_id res chain seq x y z
N MET A 1 -28.96 -2.66 -2.83
CA MET A 1 -27.94 -1.75 -3.37
C MET A 1 -26.64 -2.51 -3.37
N GLU A 2 -26.31 -3.14 -4.49
CA GLU A 2 -25.04 -3.85 -4.66
C GLU A 2 -23.93 -2.81 -4.74
N SER A 3 -23.13 -2.68 -3.68
CA SER A 3 -21.86 -1.96 -3.75
C SER A 3 -20.93 -2.74 -4.68
N SER A 4 -21.06 -2.51 -5.99
CA SER A 4 -19.96 -2.78 -6.92
C SER A 4 -18.85 -1.80 -6.61
N ALA A 5 -17.97 -2.18 -5.68
CA ALA A 5 -16.66 -1.56 -5.63
C ALA A 5 -16.05 -1.71 -7.04
N PRO A 6 -15.57 -0.63 -7.68
CA PRO A 6 -14.94 -0.75 -8.99
C PRO A 6 -13.84 -1.80 -8.91
N ALA A 7 -13.75 -2.66 -9.93
CA ALA A 7 -12.71 -3.68 -10.00
C ALA A 7 -11.34 -3.03 -9.72
N PRO A 8 -10.46 -3.67 -8.92
CA PRO A 8 -9.18 -3.09 -8.58
C PRO A 8 -8.41 -2.80 -9.86
N THR A 9 -7.93 -1.56 -9.98
CA THR A 9 -7.12 -1.13 -11.12
C THR A 9 -5.82 -1.93 -11.15
N GLU A 10 -5.15 -1.94 -12.30
CA GLU A 10 -3.83 -2.58 -12.43
C GLU A 10 -2.84 -2.04 -11.39
N ALA A 11 -2.89 -0.73 -11.12
CA ALA A 11 -2.06 -0.07 -10.11
C ALA A 11 -2.40 -0.53 -8.68
N THR A 12 -3.69 -0.70 -8.36
CA THR A 12 -4.11 -1.25 -7.06
C THR A 12 -3.61 -2.69 -6.88
N ARG A 13 -3.65 -3.51 -7.94
CA ARG A 13 -3.16 -4.89 -7.92
C ARG A 13 -1.65 -4.94 -7.73
N ALA A 14 -0.91 -4.13 -8.48
CA ALA A 14 0.54 -3.98 -8.34
C ALA A 14 0.95 -3.54 -6.93
N PHE A 15 0.19 -2.61 -6.32
CA PHE A 15 0.43 -2.19 -4.94
C PHE A 15 0.18 -3.31 -3.93
N GLN A 16 -0.86 -4.13 -4.12
CA GLN A 16 -1.14 -5.29 -3.25
C GLN A 16 -0.02 -6.34 -3.34
N GLU A 17 0.45 -6.64 -4.55
CA GLU A 17 1.58 -7.56 -4.76
C GLU A 17 2.87 -7.01 -4.13
N PHE A 18 3.13 -5.70 -4.28
CA PHE A 18 4.23 -5.04 -3.60
C PHE A 18 4.12 -5.15 -2.08
N CYS A 19 2.93 -4.95 -1.49
CA CYS A 19 2.74 -5.12 -0.06
C CYS A 19 3.03 -6.55 0.41
N ALA A 20 2.60 -7.56 -0.36
CA ALA A 20 2.92 -8.96 -0.07
C ALA A 20 4.42 -9.25 -0.11
N LEU A 21 5.15 -8.58 -1.02
CA LEU A 21 6.61 -8.66 -1.11
C LEU A 21 7.30 -7.94 0.07
N VAL A 22 6.82 -6.75 0.47
CA VAL A 22 7.34 -6.01 1.63
C VAL A 22 7.25 -6.83 2.90
N VAL A 23 6.17 -7.59 3.10
CA VAL A 23 6.03 -8.47 4.28
C VAL A 23 7.03 -9.64 4.26
N GLN A 24 7.46 -10.08 3.08
CA GLN A 24 8.43 -11.18 2.93
C GLN A 24 9.89 -10.70 2.99
N ASP A 25 10.16 -9.48 2.53
CA ASP A 25 11.48 -8.85 2.52
C ASP A 25 11.66 -7.96 3.76
N GLN A 26 12.22 -8.53 4.83
CA GLN A 26 12.47 -7.83 6.09
C GLN A 26 13.35 -6.58 5.93
N THR A 27 14.30 -6.60 4.99
CA THR A 27 15.18 -5.44 4.74
C THR A 27 14.39 -4.28 4.16
N LEU A 28 13.50 -4.58 3.20
CA LEU A 28 12.60 -3.59 2.62
C LEU A 28 11.60 -3.07 3.66
N PHE A 29 11.07 -3.95 4.51
CA PHE A 29 10.18 -3.57 5.59
C PHE A 29 10.86 -2.58 6.56
N ASP A 30 12.07 -2.88 7.03
CA ASP A 30 12.78 -2.00 7.96
C ASP A 30 13.19 -0.67 7.32
N ALA A 31 13.57 -0.67 6.04
CA ALA A 31 13.84 0.55 5.30
C ALA A 31 12.60 1.46 5.20
N LEU A 32 11.43 0.89 4.89
CA LEU A 32 10.17 1.65 4.84
C LEU A 32 9.69 2.07 6.23
N ARG A 33 9.95 1.25 7.26
CA ARG A 33 9.58 1.55 8.66
C ARG A 33 10.41 2.67 9.26
N ALA A 34 11.63 2.88 8.78
CA ALA A 34 12.50 3.97 9.23
C ALA A 34 11.99 5.36 8.79
N GLU A 35 11.08 5.41 7.81
CA GLU A 35 10.47 6.65 7.34
C GLU A 35 9.36 7.12 8.31
N PHE A 36 9.63 8.20 9.05
CA PHE A 36 8.68 8.77 10.01
C PHE A 36 7.68 9.75 9.40
N ASP A 37 8.03 10.35 8.26
CA ASP A 37 7.16 11.30 7.57
C ASP A 37 6.25 10.59 6.57
N VAL A 38 4.95 10.87 6.63
CA VAL A 38 3.96 10.18 5.79
C VAL A 38 4.15 10.47 4.29
N TYR A 39 4.69 11.64 3.96
CA TYR A 39 4.98 12.01 2.58
C TYR A 39 6.23 11.29 2.07
N SER A 40 7.30 11.30 2.88
CA SER A 40 8.56 10.58 2.61
C SER A 40 8.34 9.07 2.51
N PHE A 41 7.51 8.49 3.39
CA PHE A 41 7.08 7.10 3.33
C PHE A 41 6.41 6.77 2.00
N ARG A 42 5.42 7.56 1.55
CA ARG A 42 4.73 7.28 0.28
C ARG A 42 5.66 7.34 -0.91
N ARG A 43 6.56 8.33 -0.94
CA ARG A 43 7.58 8.42 -1.99
C ARG A 43 8.55 7.25 -1.97
N ALA A 44 9.00 6.82 -0.78
CA ALA A 44 9.86 5.67 -0.62
C ALA A 44 9.18 4.38 -1.10
N VAL A 45 7.89 4.21 -0.80
CA VAL A 45 7.06 3.08 -1.27
C VAL A 45 6.95 3.06 -2.79
N VAL A 46 6.66 4.20 -3.43
CA VAL A 46 6.58 4.30 -4.90
C VAL A 46 7.95 4.02 -5.53
N ALA A 47 9.02 4.61 -5.01
CA ALA A 47 10.37 4.39 -5.52
C ALA A 47 10.81 2.92 -5.38
N ALA A 48 10.52 2.29 -4.24
CA ALA A 48 10.83 0.89 -3.98
C ALA A 48 10.02 -0.07 -4.87
N GLY A 49 8.75 0.27 -5.15
CA GLY A 49 7.90 -0.44 -6.10
C GLY A 49 8.45 -0.37 -7.52
N LEU A 50 8.75 0.84 -8.00
CA LEU A 50 9.31 1.07 -9.35
C LEU A 50 10.63 0.33 -9.55
N ALA A 51 11.53 0.36 -8.56
CA ALA A 51 12.80 -0.36 -8.61
C ALA A 51 12.64 -1.89 -8.74
N ARG A 52 11.47 -2.42 -8.40
CA ARG A 52 11.12 -3.85 -8.45
C ARG A 52 10.12 -4.19 -9.57
N GLY A 53 9.81 -3.23 -10.44
CA GLY A 53 8.91 -3.42 -11.58
C GLY A 53 7.42 -3.20 -11.29
N PHE A 54 7.06 -2.71 -10.11
CA PHE A 54 5.69 -2.35 -9.78
C PHE A 54 5.41 -0.88 -10.11
N SER A 55 4.30 -0.63 -10.80
CA SER A 55 3.88 0.72 -11.18
C SER A 55 2.61 1.12 -10.44
N PHE A 56 2.73 2.06 -9.50
CA PHE A 56 1.62 2.67 -8.78
C PHE A 56 2.01 4.09 -8.31
N THR A 57 1.02 4.93 -7.99
CA THR A 57 1.23 6.33 -7.60
C THR A 57 1.12 6.50 -6.09
N GLU A 58 1.54 7.66 -5.57
CA GLU A 58 1.33 8.01 -4.16
C GLU A 58 -0.16 8.03 -3.76
N GLU A 59 -1.06 8.32 -4.69
CA GLU A 59 -2.50 8.29 -4.49
C GLU A 59 -3.01 6.86 -4.27
N GLU A 60 -2.51 5.90 -5.04
CA GLU A 60 -2.83 4.47 -4.85
C GLU A 60 -2.30 3.97 -3.51
N VAL A 61 -1.08 4.35 -3.12
CA VAL A 61 -0.53 4.03 -1.79
C VAL A 61 -1.43 4.62 -0.70
N ARG A 62 -1.85 5.88 -0.84
CA ARG A 62 -2.77 6.53 0.10
C ARG A 62 -4.11 5.80 0.18
N ALA A 63 -4.71 5.44 -0.95
CA ALA A 63 -5.98 4.73 -1.01
C ALA A 63 -5.89 3.34 -0.35
N GLY A 64 -4.78 2.63 -0.58
CA GLY A 64 -4.49 1.35 0.05
C GLY A 64 -4.35 1.46 1.58
N LEU A 65 -3.61 2.46 2.07
CA LEU A 65 -3.47 2.72 3.51
C LEU A 65 -4.79 3.11 4.16
N LEU A 66 -5.63 3.91 3.49
CA LEU A 66 -6.95 4.29 3.98
C LEU A 66 -7.89 3.08 4.05
N THR A 67 -7.83 2.19 3.07
CA THR A 67 -8.60 0.95 3.05
C THR A 67 -8.16 0.04 4.19
N ALA A 68 -6.85 -0.18 4.34
CA ALA A 68 -6.29 -0.94 5.45
C ALA A 68 -6.74 -0.36 6.79
N ARG A 69 -6.58 0.95 7.00
CA ARG A 69 -7.03 1.60 8.25
C ARG A 69 -8.53 1.39 8.52
N GLN A 70 -9.39 1.44 7.51
CA GLN A 70 -10.82 1.19 7.66
C GLN A 70 -11.11 -0.26 8.04
N THR A 71 -10.49 -1.24 7.37
CA THR A 71 -10.64 -2.66 7.71
C THR A 71 -10.20 -2.97 9.14
N TRP A 72 -9.10 -2.36 9.60
CA TRP A 72 -8.63 -2.55 10.97
C TRP A 72 -9.58 -1.90 11.99
N ARG A 73 -10.12 -0.72 11.69
CA ARG A 73 -11.12 -0.05 12.53
C ARG A 73 -12.40 -0.87 12.66
N ASP A 74 -12.88 -1.43 11.56
CA ASP A 74 -14.08 -2.28 11.52
C ASP A 74 -13.90 -3.56 12.36
N ARG A 75 -12.72 -4.17 12.30
CA ARG A 75 -12.38 -5.35 13.11
C ARG A 75 -12.23 -5.06 14.62
N LEU A 76 -11.83 -3.84 14.98
CA LEU A 76 -11.61 -3.45 16.38
C LEU A 76 -12.87 -2.88 17.06
N ASN A 77 -13.90 -2.53 16.30
CA ASN A 77 -15.13 -1.95 16.81
C ASN A 77 -16.34 -2.56 16.08
N PRO A 78 -16.62 -3.87 16.32
CA PRO A 78 -17.74 -4.58 15.70
C PRO A 78 -19.11 -4.11 16.19
#